data_AF-A0A820X929-F1
#
_entry.id   AF-A0A820X929-F1
#
_cell.length_a   1.000
_cell.length_b   1.000
_cell.length_c   1.000
_cell.angle_alpha   90.00
_cell.angle_beta   90.00
_cell.angle_gamma   90.00
#
_symmetry.space_group_name_H-M   'P 1'
#
loop_
_entity.id
_entity.type
_entity.pdbx_description
1 polymer ?
#
loop_
_entity_poly.entity_id
_entity_poly.type
_entity_poly.pdbx_seq_one_letter_code
_entity_poly.pdbx_strand_id
1 'polypeptide(L)'
;MINFCHDVTCENKGVCRPLLLNYTCECLGDSYYGRHCEFTSKKITIYKIVSTSFAYVGIIALIIVVMFVIIMDILKYCFGIDPTREDLARYRREKQARKRKHSVIQ
;
A
#
# COMPACT_ATOMS: atom_id res chain seq x y z
N MET A 1 -25.62 2.08 48.39
CA MET A 1 -24.56 1.89 47.38
C MET A 1 -24.71 3.00 46.37
N ILE A 2 -23.74 3.91 46.28
CA ILE A 2 -23.80 5.08 45.38
C ILE A 2 -23.48 4.59 43.97
N ASN A 3 -24.34 4.89 43.00
CA ASN A 3 -24.08 4.54 41.61
C ASN A 3 -23.37 5.70 40.91
N PHE A 4 -22.04 5.62 40.84
CA PHE A 4 -21.20 6.63 40.18
C PHE A 4 -21.42 6.72 38.66
N CYS A 5 -22.20 5.81 38.06
CA CYS A 5 -22.55 5.85 36.63
C CYS A 5 -23.83 6.65 36.32
N HIS A 6 -24.55 7.19 37.31
CA HIS A 6 -25.84 7.86 37.07
C HIS A 6 -25.69 9.16 36.24
N ASP A 7 -24.57 9.87 36.39
CA ASP A 7 -24.30 11.15 35.72
C ASP A 7 -23.11 11.05 34.74
N VAL A 8 -22.73 9.82 34.39
CA VAL A 8 -21.58 9.53 33.53
C VAL A 8 -22.07 8.90 32.24
N THR A 9 -21.83 9.60 31.14
CA THR A 9 -22.03 9.06 29.79
C THR A 9 -20.68 8.55 29.27
N CYS A 10 -20.63 7.29 28.86
CA CYS A 10 -19.50 6.75 28.09
C CYS A 10 -19.83 6.88 26.60
N GLU A 11 -19.00 7.59 25.85
CA GLU A 11 -19.13 7.81 24.41
C GLU A 11 -18.82 6.52 23.62
N ASN A 12 -19.12 6.52 22.32
CA ASN A 12 -18.77 5.43 21.40
C ASN A 12 -19.24 4.03 21.85
N LYS A 13 -20.41 3.97 22.48
CA LYS A 13 -21.02 2.74 23.03
C LYS A 13 -20.18 2.06 24.13
N GLY A 14 -19.38 2.83 24.87
CA GLY A 14 -18.71 2.33 26.08
C GLY A 14 -19.71 1.94 27.17
N VAL A 15 -19.32 0.99 28.02
CA VAL A 15 -20.14 0.49 29.14
C VAL A 15 -19.61 1.07 30.45
N CYS A 16 -20.47 1.75 31.23
CA CYS A 16 -20.08 2.25 32.54
C CYS A 16 -20.14 1.14 33.60
N ARG A 17 -19.03 0.94 34.33
CA ARG A 17 -18.96 0.07 35.51
C ARG A 17 -18.73 0.88 36.78
N PRO A 18 -19.63 0.79 37.78
CA PRO A 18 -19.42 1.42 39.08
C PRO A 18 -18.41 0.62 39.92
N LEU A 19 -17.49 1.32 40.59
CA LEU A 19 -16.53 0.81 41.58
C LEU A 19 -16.89 1.33 42.98
N LEU A 20 -16.25 0.77 44.02
CA LEU A 20 -16.49 1.09 45.44
C LEU A 20 -16.44 2.60 45.79
N LEU A 21 -15.66 3.39 45.04
CA LEU A 21 -15.51 4.83 45.27
C LEU A 21 -15.36 5.65 43.96
N ASN A 22 -15.59 5.04 42.80
CA ASN A 22 -15.35 5.65 41.50
C ASN A 22 -16.17 4.96 40.40
N TYR A 23 -16.02 5.37 39.15
CA TYR A 23 -16.53 4.65 37.98
C TYR A 23 -15.40 4.40 36.98
N THR A 24 -15.63 3.48 36.05
CA THR A 24 -14.78 3.29 34.87
C THR A 24 -15.65 3.02 33.65
N CYS A 25 -15.26 3.57 32.49
CA CYS A 25 -15.89 3.27 31.21
C CYS A 25 -15.09 2.17 30.50
N GLU A 26 -15.72 1.03 30.24
CA GLU A 26 -15.18 -0.02 29.38
C GLU A 26 -15.48 0.33 27.92
N CYS A 27 -14.46 0.75 27.18
CA CYS A 27 -14.60 1.09 25.77
C CYS A 27 -14.76 -0.16 24.91
N LEU A 28 -15.64 -0.09 23.90
CA LEU A 28 -15.90 -1.21 23.01
C LEU A 28 -14.75 -1.39 22.00
N GLY A 29 -13.86 -2.35 22.28
CA GLY A 29 -12.71 -2.71 21.45
C GLY A 29 -11.50 -1.78 21.56
N ASP A 30 -10.40 -2.14 20.90
CA ASP A 30 -9.12 -1.38 20.94
C ASP A 30 -9.17 -0.04 20.17
N SER A 31 -10.31 0.24 19.55
CA SER A 31 -10.59 1.37 18.67
C SER A 31 -10.78 2.67 19.41
N TYR A 32 -11.16 2.64 20.69
CA TYR A 32 -11.53 3.82 21.46
C TYR A 32 -10.79 3.84 22.80
N TYR A 33 -10.34 5.02 23.21
CA TYR A 33 -9.59 5.24 24.44
C TYR A 33 -9.96 6.60 25.04
N GLY A 34 -9.57 6.84 26.29
CA GLY A 34 -9.98 8.01 27.06
C GLY A 34 -10.81 7.63 28.28
N ARG A 35 -11.12 8.60 29.15
CA ARG A 35 -11.87 8.33 30.39
C ARG A 35 -13.34 7.98 30.11
N HIS A 36 -13.87 8.53 29.01
CA HIS A 36 -15.24 8.35 28.55
C HIS A 36 -15.28 7.73 27.15
N CYS A 37 -14.19 7.10 26.69
CA CYS A 37 -14.08 6.54 25.33
C CYS A 37 -14.22 7.59 24.21
N GLU A 38 -13.81 8.83 24.50
CA GLU A 38 -13.93 9.99 23.63
C GLU A 38 -12.96 9.99 22.45
N PHE A 39 -11.81 9.33 22.59
CA PHE A 39 -10.77 9.32 21.56
C PHE A 39 -10.80 8.03 20.75
N THR A 40 -10.60 8.13 19.44
CA THR A 40 -10.43 6.96 18.57
C THR A 40 -8.95 6.64 18.40
N SER A 41 -8.54 5.42 18.72
CA SER A 41 -7.20 4.86 18.48
C SER A 41 -6.84 4.98 17.01
N LYS A 42 -5.76 5.72 16.75
CA LYS A 42 -5.23 5.99 15.40
C LYS A 42 -4.88 4.72 14.61
N LYS A 43 -4.79 3.55 15.25
CA LYS A 43 -4.47 2.26 14.62
C LYS A 43 -5.39 1.93 13.44
N ILE A 44 -6.70 2.18 13.53
CA ILE A 44 -7.66 1.89 12.44
C ILE A 44 -7.45 2.84 11.27
N THR A 45 -7.30 4.14 11.55
CA THR A 45 -7.08 5.15 10.52
C THR A 45 -5.72 4.96 9.84
N ILE A 46 -4.68 4.62 10.60
CA ILE A 46 -3.33 4.35 10.08
C ILE A 46 -3.34 3.11 9.19
N TYR A 47 -3.96 1.99 9.61
CA TYR A 47 -4.05 0.80 8.75
C TYR A 47 -4.77 1.10 7.43
N LYS A 48 -5.85 1.89 7.47
CA LYS A 48 -6.62 2.28 6.28
C LYS A 48 -5.84 3.23 5.37
N ILE A 49 -5.08 4.17 5.94
CA ILE A 49 -4.18 5.06 5.19
C ILE A 49 -3.09 4.23 4.51
N VAL A 50 -2.40 3.38 5.28
CA VAL A 50 -1.30 2.54 4.79
C VAL A 50 -1.78 1.59 3.68
N SER A 51 -2.93 0.94 3.84
CA SER A 51 -3.47 0.03 2.81
C SER A 51 -3.88 0.76 1.52
N THR A 52 -4.46 1.95 1.65
CA THR A 52 -4.88 2.77 0.51
C THR A 52 -3.67 3.29 -0.27
N SER A 53 -2.59 3.67 0.42
CA SER A 53 -1.35 4.10 -0.22
C SER A 53 -0.71 2.99 -1.06
N PHE A 54 -0.61 1.76 -0.53
CA PHE A 54 -0.02 0.64 -1.29
C PHE A 54 -0.83 0.28 -2.54
N ALA A 55 -2.17 0.25 -2.41
CA ALA A 55 -3.06 0.02 -3.55
C ALA A 55 -2.89 1.10 -4.64
N TYR A 56 -2.85 2.37 -4.25
CA TYR A 56 -2.68 3.49 -5.19
C TYR A 56 -1.33 3.43 -5.91
N VAL A 57 -0.24 3.13 -5.19
CA VAL A 57 1.09 2.95 -5.78
C VAL A 57 1.10 1.80 -6.79
N GLY A 58 0.47 0.66 -6.46
CA GLY A 58 0.35 -0.47 -7.38
C GLY A 58 -0.43 -0.13 -8.66
N ILE A 59 -1.55 0.57 -8.53
CA ILE A 59 -2.37 1.01 -9.67
C ILE A 59 -1.58 1.96 -10.58
N ILE A 60 -0.91 2.96 -9.99
CA ILE A 60 -0.07 3.90 -10.77
C ILE A 60 1.03 3.15 -11.52
N ALA A 61 1.72 2.21 -10.85
CA ALA A 61 2.78 1.43 -11.49
C ALA A 61 2.25 0.64 -12.69
N LEU A 62 1.08 0.00 -12.57
CA LEU A 62 0.43 -0.71 -13.67
C LEU A 62 0.07 0.23 -14.83
N ILE A 63 -0.51 1.40 -14.51
CA ILE A 63 -0.85 2.41 -15.53
C ILE A 63 0.40 2.90 -16.26
N ILE A 64 1.49 3.18 -15.54
CA ILE A 64 2.76 3.62 -16.15
C ILE A 64 3.29 2.55 -17.10
N VAL A 65 3.27 1.28 -16.72
CA VAL A 65 3.71 0.17 -17.57
C VAL A 65 2.83 0.07 -18.82
N VAL A 66 1.51 0.14 -18.67
CA VAL A 66 0.58 0.10 -19.81
C VAL A 66 0.80 1.28 -20.76
N MET A 67 0.95 2.49 -20.22
CA MET A 67 1.23 3.68 -21.01
C MET A 67 2.55 3.56 -21.76
N PHE A 68 3.59 3.02 -21.13
CA PHE A 68 4.87 2.77 -21.80
C PHE A 68 4.73 1.78 -22.95
N VAL A 69 4.02 0.66 -22.76
CA VAL A 69 3.75 -0.33 -23.81
C VAL A 69 2.97 0.30 -24.96
N ILE A 70 1.91 1.07 -24.66
CA ILE A 70 1.14 1.78 -25.68
C ILE A 70 2.02 2.78 -26.44
N ILE A 71 2.89 3.52 -25.76
CA ILE A 71 3.83 4.45 -26.41
C ILE A 71 4.79 3.69 -27.35
N MET A 72 5.33 2.55 -26.91
CA MET A 72 6.19 1.70 -27.74
C MET A 72 5.46 1.19 -28.98
N ASP A 73 4.21 0.75 -28.83
CA ASP A 73 3.38 0.31 -29.94
C ASP A 73 3.05 1.49 -30.87
N ILE A 74 2.64 2.65 -30.37
CA ILE A 74 2.36 3.83 -31.19
C ILE A 74 3.60 4.26 -31.99
N LEU A 75 4.78 4.31 -31.37
CA LEU A 75 6.03 4.66 -32.08
C LEU A 75 6.35 3.65 -33.19
N LYS A 76 6.07 2.37 -32.95
CA LYS A 76 6.25 1.31 -33.94
C LYS A 76 5.24 1.39 -35.09
N TYR A 77 3.95 1.51 -34.79
CA TYR A 77 2.86 1.45 -35.77
C TYR A 77 2.67 2.76 -36.53
N CYS A 78 2.80 3.92 -35.86
CA CYS A 78 2.58 5.22 -36.51
C CYS A 78 3.82 5.76 -37.20
N PHE A 79 5.01 5.61 -36.59
CA PHE A 79 6.25 6.18 -37.12
C PHE A 79 7.16 5.16 -37.83
N GLY A 80 6.89 3.85 -37.71
CA GLY A 80 7.73 2.80 -38.30
C GLY A 80 9.15 2.74 -37.70
N ILE A 81 9.38 3.41 -36.57
CA ILE A 81 10.67 3.43 -35.86
C ILE A 81 10.60 2.36 -34.78
N ASP A 82 11.34 1.26 -34.97
CA ASP A 82 11.57 0.25 -33.93
C ASP A 82 12.80 0.68 -33.08
N PRO A 83 12.63 1.30 -31.89
CA PRO A 83 13.76 1.78 -31.07
C PRO A 83 14.67 0.62 -30.59
N THR A 84 14.16 -0.60 -30.55
CA THR A 84 14.89 -1.80 -30.11
C THR A 84 15.81 -2.40 -31.17
N ARG A 85 15.82 -1.87 -32.41
CA ARG A 85 16.58 -2.46 -33.53
C ARG A 85 18.10 -2.41 -33.30
N GLU A 86 18.60 -1.32 -32.73
CA GLU A 86 20.04 -1.15 -32.47
C GLU A 86 20.53 -2.07 -31.34
N ASP A 87 19.76 -2.19 -30.26
CA ASP A 87 20.08 -3.10 -29.16
C ASP A 87 20.11 -4.57 -29.60
N LEU A 88 19.17 -4.98 -30.47
CA LEU A 88 19.17 -6.32 -31.05
C LEU A 88 20.41 -6.58 -31.92
N ALA A 89 20.88 -5.57 -32.66
CA ALA A 89 22.09 -5.67 -33.47
C ALA A 89 23.35 -5.82 -32.58
N ARG A 90 23.43 -5.07 -31.48
CA ARG A 90 24.52 -5.20 -30.48
C ARG A 90 24.53 -6.60 -29.85
N TYR A 91 23.37 -7.09 -29.40
CA TYR A 91 23.26 -8.42 -28.79
C TYR A 91 23.68 -9.55 -29.76
N ARG A 92 23.32 -9.47 -31.05
CA ARG A 92 23.77 -10.45 -32.06
C ARG A 92 25.29 -10.44 -32.24
N ARG A 93 25.91 -9.25 -32.29
CA ARG A 93 27.38 -9.10 -32.42
C ARG A 93 28.09 -9.74 -31.23
N GLU A 94 27.63 -9.48 -30.02
CA GLU A 94 28.19 -10.08 -28.80
C GLU A 94 28.05 -11.60 -28.78
N LYS A 95 26.89 -12.13 -29.18
CA LYS A 95 26.67 -13.58 -29.25
C LYS A 95 27.59 -14.25 -30.27
N GLN A 96 27.84 -13.62 -31.42
CA GLN A 96 28.80 -14.10 -32.42
C GLN A 96 30.24 -14.05 -31.89
N ALA A 97 30.62 -12.96 -31.20
CA ALA A 97 31.94 -12.84 -30.59
C ALA A 97 32.18 -13.89 -29.49
N ARG A 98 31.17 -14.16 -28.64
CA ARG A 98 31.23 -15.23 -27.62
C ARG A 98 31.36 -16.61 -28.24
N LYS A 99 30.60 -16.92 -29.30
CA LYS A 99 30.74 -18.19 -30.03
C LYS A 99 32.14 -18.37 -30.62
N ARG A 100 32.69 -17.32 -31.26
CA ARG A 100 34.07 -17.35 -31.79
C ARG A 100 35.11 -17.55 -30.69
N LYS A 101 34.97 -16.89 -29.53
CA LYS A 101 35.88 -17.12 -28.39
C LYS A 101 35.80 -18.56 -27.89
N HIS A 102 34.59 -19.10 -27.73
CA HIS A 102 34.40 -20.46 -27.24
C HIS A 102 35.02 -21.51 -28.19
N SER A 103 34.89 -21.35 -29.51
CA SER A 103 35.50 -22.26 -30.49
C SER A 103 37.02 -22.15 -30.64
N VAL A 104 37.66 -21.14 -30.04
CA VAL A 104 39.12 -20.97 -30.04
C VAL A 104 39.76 -21.57 -28.78
N ILE A 105 38.96 -21.79 -27.73
CA ILE A 105 39.39 -22.35 -26.44
C ILE A 105 39.24 -23.88 -26.41
N GLN A 106 38.52 -24.46 -27.38
CA GLN A 106 38.34 -25.91 -27.58
C GLN A 106 39.20 -26.41 -28.74
#